data_AF-A0A7V0JM31-F1
#
_entry.id   AF-A0A7V0JM31-F1
#
_cell.length_a   1.000
_cell.length_b   1.000
_cell.length_c   1.000
_cell.angle_alpha   90.00
_cell.angle_beta   90.00
_cell.angle_gamma   90.00
#
_symmetry.space_group_name_H-M   'P 1'
#
loop_
_entity.id
_entity.type
_entity.pdbx_description
1 polymer ?
#
loop_
_entity_poly.entity_id
_entity_poly.type
_entity_poly.pdbx_seq_one_letter_code
_entity_poly.pdbx_strand_id
1 'polypeptide(L)'
;MNVDFTEKRSEPRRIIDQYHSVEFSLRDCAFTYQFKIWDISSKGICVLVKEDSNLLNYLKVGSVSELKYYTNNVLKPIEYLKTKIRHITKDEEGRFKGLYLVGLSILEPPKP
;
A
#
# COMPACT_ATOMS: atom_id res chain seq x y z
N MET A 1 19.09 -28.74 -12.58
CA MET A 1 19.07 -28.01 -11.29
C MET A 1 17.64 -27.56 -11.07
N ASN A 2 16.88 -28.23 -10.20
CA ASN A 2 15.52 -27.81 -9.86
C ASN A 2 15.65 -26.73 -8.78
N VAL A 3 15.44 -25.48 -9.17
CA VAL A 3 15.28 -24.39 -8.19
C VAL A 3 13.88 -24.53 -7.65
N ASP A 4 13.77 -25.05 -6.43
CA ASP A 4 12.51 -25.10 -5.69
C ASP A 4 12.08 -23.66 -5.40
N PHE A 5 11.00 -23.21 -6.05
CA PHE A 5 10.34 -21.95 -5.72
C PHE A 5 9.43 -22.19 -4.52
N THR A 6 10.05 -22.45 -3.36
CA THR A 6 9.30 -22.59 -2.12
C THR A 6 8.59 -21.26 -1.85
N GLU A 7 7.26 -21.25 -2.01
CA GLU A 7 6.40 -20.10 -1.75
C GLU A 7 6.61 -19.66 -0.29
N LYS A 8 7.25 -18.51 -0.08
CA LYS A 8 7.65 -18.01 1.24
C LYS A 8 6.50 -17.32 1.98
N ARG A 9 5.36 -17.11 1.32
CA ARG A 9 4.21 -16.42 1.93
C ARG A 9 3.46 -17.37 2.84
N SER A 10 3.22 -16.93 4.06
CA SER A 10 2.37 -17.64 5.03
C SER A 10 0.87 -17.59 4.67
N GLU A 11 0.49 -16.74 3.71
CA GLU A 11 -0.90 -16.54 3.29
C GLU A 11 -1.08 -16.72 1.77
N PRO A 12 -2.25 -17.21 1.32
CA PRO A 12 -2.52 -17.45 -0.10
C PRO A 12 -2.62 -16.15 -0.89
N ARG A 13 -2.22 -16.20 -2.17
CA ARG A 13 -2.26 -15.02 -3.05
C ARG A 13 -3.67 -14.49 -3.22
N ARG A 14 -3.89 -13.22 -2.89
CA ARG A 14 -5.18 -12.52 -3.08
C ARG A 14 -5.15 -11.67 -4.35
N ILE A 15 -6.32 -11.22 -4.81
CA ILE A 15 -6.44 -10.27 -5.93
C ILE A 15 -5.55 -9.04 -5.70
N ILE A 16 -5.42 -8.60 -4.45
CA ILE A 16 -4.57 -7.46 -4.06
C ILE A 16 -3.06 -7.71 -4.26
N ASP A 17 -2.62 -8.97 -4.35
CA ASP A 17 -1.21 -9.33 -4.58
C ASP A 17 -0.72 -8.96 -5.98
N GLN A 18 -1.63 -8.58 -6.88
CA GLN A 18 -1.28 -8.14 -8.23
C GLN A 18 -0.64 -6.74 -8.24
N TYR A 19 -0.85 -5.94 -7.19
CA TYR A 19 -0.33 -4.58 -7.11
C TYR A 19 1.06 -4.54 -6.47
N HIS A 20 1.96 -3.76 -7.07
CA HIS A 20 3.32 -3.58 -6.55
C HIS A 20 3.55 -2.18 -5.96
N SER A 21 2.74 -1.20 -6.36
CA SER A 21 2.82 0.16 -5.82
C SER A 21 1.46 0.84 -5.80
N VAL A 22 1.37 1.88 -4.97
CA VAL A 22 0.20 2.73 -4.80
C VAL A 22 0.63 4.19 -4.84
N GLU A 23 -0.18 5.04 -5.46
CA GLU A 23 0.02 6.49 -5.54
C GLU A 23 -1.10 7.25 -4.82
N PHE A 24 -0.67 8.16 -3.97
CA PHE A 24 -1.48 9.13 -3.24
C PHE A 24 -1.55 10.42 -4.05
N SER A 25 -2.74 10.67 -4.62
CA SER A 25 -3.13 11.95 -5.21
C SER A 25 -4.21 12.57 -4.32
N LEU A 26 -3.79 13.25 -3.25
CA LEU A 26 -4.70 13.85 -2.28
C LEU A 26 -5.11 15.25 -2.74
N ARG A 27 -6.41 15.58 -2.67
CA ARG A 27 -6.95 16.86 -3.18
C ARG A 27 -6.25 18.11 -2.62
N ASP A 28 -5.86 18.06 -1.36
CA ASP A 28 -5.24 19.19 -0.66
C ASP A 28 -3.70 19.15 -0.70
N CYS A 29 -3.12 18.26 -1.51
CA CYS A 29 -1.68 18.12 -1.64
C CYS A 29 -1.22 18.42 -3.08
N ALA A 30 -0.29 19.35 -3.23
CA ALA A 30 0.28 19.72 -4.52
C ALA A 30 1.18 18.63 -5.14
N PHE A 31 1.53 17.60 -4.36
CA PHE A 31 2.43 16.53 -4.76
C PHE A 31 1.71 15.18 -4.80
N THR A 32 2.07 14.37 -5.79
CA THR A 32 1.75 12.95 -5.79
C THR A 32 2.86 12.17 -5.09
N TYR A 33 2.47 11.18 -4.28
CA TYR A 33 3.42 10.31 -3.60
C TYR A 33 3.17 8.87 -4.00
N GLN A 34 4.17 8.22 -4.59
CA GLN A 34 4.09 6.81 -4.95
C GLN A 34 4.98 5.97 -4.03
N PHE A 35 4.42 4.89 -3.49
CA PHE A 35 5.13 3.97 -2.61
C PHE A 35 5.06 2.55 -3.17
N LYS A 36 6.17 1.83 -3.04
CA LYS A 36 6.14 0.37 -3.16
C LYS A 36 5.33 -0.19 -2.01
N ILE A 37 4.51 -1.18 -2.33
CA ILE A 37 3.79 -1.95 -1.31
C ILE A 37 4.82 -2.83 -0.59
N TRP A 38 4.91 -2.64 0.72
CA TRP A 38 5.86 -3.38 1.56
C TRP A 38 5.35 -4.77 1.90
N ASP A 39 4.10 -4.86 2.33
CA ASP A 39 3.48 -6.12 2.74
C ASP A 39 2.00 -6.15 2.35
N ILE A 40 1.52 -7.35 2.04
CA ILE A 40 0.14 -7.64 1.68
C ILE A 40 -0.27 -8.83 2.54
N SER A 41 -1.22 -8.60 3.44
CA SER A 41 -1.73 -9.62 4.35
C SER A 41 -3.25 -9.70 4.32
N SER A 42 -3.78 -10.65 5.08
CA SER A 42 -5.21 -10.80 5.33
C SER A 42 -5.85 -9.56 5.93
N LYS A 43 -5.05 -8.70 6.59
CA LYS A 43 -5.46 -7.47 7.25
C LYS A 43 -5.43 -6.24 6.33
N GLY A 44 -4.81 -6.33 5.16
CA GLY A 44 -4.73 -5.26 4.17
C GLY A 44 -3.33 -5.08 3.57
N ILE A 45 -3.12 -3.92 2.96
CA ILE A 45 -1.88 -3.51 2.30
C ILE A 45 -1.09 -2.60 3.26
N CYS A 46 0.24 -2.69 3.26
CA CYS A 46 1.10 -1.82 4.06
C CYS A 46 2.11 -1.09 3.18
N VAL A 47 2.33 0.20 3.45
CA VAL A 47 3.41 1.00 2.85
C VAL A 47 4.27 1.64 3.95
N LEU A 48 5.54 1.88 3.62
CA LEU A 48 6.50 2.54 4.50
C LEU A 48 6.66 4.01 4.08
N VAL A 49 6.41 4.92 5.01
CA VAL A 49 6.50 6.37 4.79
C VAL A 49 7.55 6.94 5.73
N LYS A 50 8.48 7.77 5.24
CA LYS A 50 9.47 8.40 6.12
C LYS A 50 8.81 9.37 7.09
N GLU A 51 9.36 9.49 8.30
CA GLU A 51 8.81 10.38 9.34
C GLU A 51 8.83 11.87 8.95
N ASP A 52 9.73 12.27 8.05
CA ASP A 52 9.85 13.63 7.51
C ASP A 52 8.98 13.85 6.25
N SER A 53 8.18 12.87 5.85
CA SER A 53 7.33 13.00 4.67
C SER A 53 6.14 13.92 4.94
N ASN A 54 6.04 15.00 4.15
CA ASN A 54 4.88 15.90 4.18
C ASN A 54 3.55 15.18 3.96
N LEU A 55 3.54 14.02 3.30
CA LEU A 55 2.34 13.21 3.13
C LEU A 55 1.65 12.90 4.46
N LEU A 56 2.42 12.65 5.53
CA LEU A 56 1.87 12.30 6.84
C LEU A 56 0.93 13.38 7.40
N ASN A 57 1.14 14.66 7.04
CA ASN A 57 0.27 15.78 7.44
C ASN A 57 -1.12 15.72 6.79
N TYR A 58 -1.26 14.99 5.68
CA TYR A 58 -2.51 14.84 4.94
C TYR A 58 -3.20 13.50 5.22
N LEU A 59 -2.53 12.55 5.90
CA LEU A 59 -3.09 11.25 6.21
C LEU A 59 -3.83 11.27 7.54
N LYS A 60 -5.08 10.82 7.53
CA LYS A 60 -5.88 10.64 8.73
C LYS A 60 -6.40 9.21 8.81
N VAL A 61 -6.17 8.54 9.95
CA VAL A 61 -6.76 7.22 10.21
C VAL A 61 -8.28 7.30 10.07
N GLY A 62 -8.85 6.36 9.33
CA GLY A 62 -10.28 6.31 9.02
C GLY A 62 -10.67 7.04 7.74
N SER A 63 -9.83 7.94 7.20
CA SER A 63 -10.11 8.63 5.94
C SER A 63 -10.14 7.66 4.77
N VAL A 64 -10.98 7.98 3.77
CA VAL A 64 -11.11 7.23 2.54
C VAL A 64 -10.75 8.15 1.38
N SER A 65 -9.86 7.68 0.51
CA SER A 65 -9.47 8.37 -0.72
C SER A 65 -9.44 7.39 -1.88
N GLU A 66 -9.67 7.88 -3.08
CA GLU A 66 -9.41 7.10 -4.29
C GLU A 66 -7.92 7.17 -4.60
N LEU A 67 -7.24 6.02 -4.60
CA LEU A 67 -5.80 5.92 -4.84
C LEU A 67 -5.56 5.14 -6.13
N LYS A 68 -4.44 5.42 -6.79
CA LYS A 68 -4.02 4.67 -7.98
C LYS A 68 -3.19 3.47 -7.57
N TYR A 69 -3.53 2.31 -8.09
CA TYR A 69 -2.82 1.05 -7.87
C TYR A 69 -2.21 0.56 -9.18
N TYR A 70 -0.92 0.24 -9.11
CA TYR A 70 -0.15 -0.21 -10.25
C TYR A 70 0.09 -1.72 -10.15
N THR A 71 -0.29 -2.44 -11.21
CA THR A 71 -0.08 -3.89 -11.28
C THR A 71 1.29 -4.24 -11.88
N ASN A 72 1.75 -5.47 -11.66
CA ASN A 72 2.93 -6.00 -12.39
C ASN A 72 2.62 -6.41 -13.84
N ASN A 73 1.35 -6.42 -14.24
CA ASN A 73 0.97 -6.78 -15.59
C ASN A 73 0.93 -5.52 -16.46
N VAL A 74 1.87 -5.42 -17.39
CA VAL A 74 2.01 -4.31 -18.34
C VAL A 74 0.78 -4.12 -19.23
N LEU A 75 -0.05 -5.15 -19.39
CA LEU A 75 -1.29 -5.11 -20.16
C LEU A 75 -2.50 -4.66 -19.32
N LYS A 76 -2.38 -4.62 -17.99
CA LYS A 76 -3.47 -4.14 -17.13
C LYS A 76 -3.38 -2.63 -16.93
N PRO A 77 -4.49 -1.90 -17.05
CA PRO A 77 -4.51 -0.47 -16.78
C PRO A 77 -4.23 -0.19 -15.30
N ILE A 78 -3.85 1.04 -15.02
CA ILE A 78 -3.82 1.58 -13.65
C ILE A 78 -5.24 1.54 -13.09
N GLU A 79 -5.39 1.07 -11.87
CA GLU A 79 -6.70 0.96 -11.22
C GLU A 79 -6.89 2.05 -10.17
N TYR A 80 -8.09 2.64 -10.14
CA TYR A 80 -8.49 3.64 -9.16
C TYR A 80 -9.36 2.96 -8.11
N LEU A 81 -8.86 2.84 -6.88
CA LEU A 81 -9.52 2.06 -5.83
C LEU A 81 -9.77 2.93 -4.60
N LYS A 82 -11.02 2.91 -4.10
CA LYS A 82 -11.39 3.51 -2.82
C LYS A 82 -10.66 2.79 -1.70
N THR A 83 -9.82 3.53 -0.99
CA THR A 83 -8.91 2.98 0.00
C THR A 83 -9.04 3.74 1.31
N LYS A 84 -9.19 2.99 2.40
CA LYS A 84 -9.23 3.51 3.76
C LYS A 84 -7.86 3.42 4.42
N ILE A 85 -7.43 4.50 5.07
CA ILE A 85 -6.28 4.48 5.98
C ILE A 85 -6.70 3.77 7.28
N ARG A 86 -6.14 2.61 7.58
CA ARG A 86 -6.49 1.78 8.75
C ARG A 86 -5.72 2.15 10.01
N HIS A 87 -4.42 2.35 9.88
CA HIS A 87 -3.53 2.73 10.97
C HIS A 87 -2.30 3.42 10.41
N ILE A 88 -1.69 4.27 11.23
CA ILE A 88 -0.42 4.93 10.98
C ILE A 88 0.41 4.70 12.23
N THR A 89 1.40 3.83 12.15
CA THR A 89 2.17 3.37 13.32
C THR A 89 3.64 3.76 13.13
N LYS A 90 4.20 4.50 14.08
CA LYS A 90 5.64 4.76 14.11
C LYS A 90 6.36 3.55 14.72
N ASP A 91 7.39 3.06 14.05
CA ASP A 91 8.31 2.09 14.66
C ASP A 91 9.50 2.87 15.23
N GLU A 92 9.58 2.99 16.56
CA GLU A 92 10.63 3.79 17.23
C GLU A 92 11.90 2.98 17.53
N GLU A 93 11.77 1.67 17.70
CA GLU A 93 12.83 0.81 18.23
C GLU A 93 13.11 -0.44 17.36
N GLY A 94 12.28 -0.69 16.34
CA GLY A 94 12.37 -1.87 15.49
C GLY A 94 13.08 -1.64 14.15
N ARG A 95 12.88 -2.60 13.24
CA ARG A 95 13.49 -2.65 11.90
C ARG A 95 13.14 -1.43 11.04
N PHE A 96 12.06 -0.73 11.35
CA PHE A 96 11.55 0.39 10.57
C PHE A 96 11.77 1.74 11.26
N LYS A 97 12.82 1.87 12.08
CA LYS A 97 13.19 3.14 12.74
C LYS A 97 13.24 4.30 11.74
N GLY A 98 12.55 5.40 12.10
CA GLY A 98 12.41 6.59 11.26
C GLY A 98 11.37 6.47 10.13
N LEU A 99 10.61 5.37 10.11
CA LEU A 99 9.52 5.13 9.17
C LEU A 99 8.21 4.90 9.92
N TYR A 100 7.12 5.27 9.25
CA TYR A 100 5.75 4.96 9.61
C TYR A 100 5.25 3.80 8.75
N LEU A 101 4.62 2.82 9.40
CA LEU A 101 3.81 1.80 8.75
C LEU A 101 2.40 2.34 8.56
N VAL A 102 2.02 2.58 7.31
CA VAL A 102 0.68 3.03 6.95
C VAL A 102 -0.09 1.83 6.40
N GLY A 103 -1.09 1.39 7.18
CA GLY A 103 -1.99 0.31 6.80
C GLY A 103 -3.14 0.82 5.94
N LEU A 104 -3.41 0.13 4.84
CA LEU A 104 -4.40 0.46 3.82
C LEU A 104 -5.42 -0.67 3.65
N SER A 105 -6.68 -0.31 3.41
CA SER A 105 -7.74 -1.25 3.08
C SER A 105 -8.48 -0.80 1.83
N ILE A 106 -8.44 -1.61 0.78
CA ILE A 106 -9.29 -1.42 -0.39
C ILE A 106 -10.74 -1.77 0.02
N LEU A 107 -11.67 -0.85 -0.21
CA LEU A 107 -13.08 -0.99 0.20
C LEU A 107 -13.94 -1.63 -0.89
N GLU A 108 -13.60 -1.42 -2.15
CA GLU A 108 -14.28 -2.00 -3.30
C GLU A 108 -13.20 -2.70 -4.13
N PRO A 109 -13.23 -4.04 -4.27
CA PRO A 109 -12.31 -4.73 -5.17
C PRO A 109 -12.58 -4.28 -6.61
N PRO A 110 -11.58 -4.30 -7.50
CA PRO A 110 -11.79 -4.00 -8.91
C PRO A 110 -12.91 -4.87 -9.47
N LYS A 111 -13.77 -4.26 -10.29
CA LYS A 111 -14.81 -5.01 -10.99
C LYS A 111 -14.13 -6.03 -11.93
N PRO A 112 -14.61 -7.30 -11.94
CA PRO A 112 -14.06 -8.35 -12.78
C PRO A 112 -14.21 -8.03 -14.27
#